data_AF-A0A9X2FGP9-F1
#
_entry.id   AF-A0A9X2FGP9-F1
#
_cell.length_a   1.000
_cell.length_b   1.000
_cell.length_c   1.000
_cell.angle_alpha   90.00
_cell.angle_beta   90.00
_cell.angle_gamma   90.00
#
_symmetry.space_group_name_H-M   'P 1'
#
loop_
_entity.id
_entity.type
_entity.pdbx_description
1 polymer ?
#
loop_
_entity_poly.entity_id
_entity_poly.type
_entity_poly.pdbx_seq_one_letter_code
_entity_poly.pdbx_strand_id
1 'polypeptide(L)'
;MTPDLQNRLDSSMAPFDGSCVHNDDELTLAQLREILTSAIIELSSKYPAIELFHDWHEHDGFIVDSKPTSWDVLRSAIQTDRTLFDSRDDDFDVRIAVFPTSCDWLLRYNVDQDDESDYNTVTCDFDLSVAKHTEISNVVDFSRSKFSGLLVQQESGSWFKSNYGG
;
A
#
# COMPACT_ATOMS: atom_id res chain seq x y z
N MET A 1 -6.63 -9.55 2.21
CA MET A 1 -6.11 -9.98 0.88
C MET A 1 -7.27 -10.27 -0.07
N THR A 2 -7.04 -10.35 -1.38
CA THR A 2 -8.00 -10.96 -2.33
C THR A 2 -7.70 -12.45 -2.56
N PRO A 3 -8.64 -13.27 -3.05
CA PRO A 3 -8.35 -14.68 -3.33
C PRO A 3 -7.16 -14.87 -4.28
N ASP A 4 -7.05 -14.02 -5.30
CA ASP A 4 -6.00 -14.12 -6.31
C ASP A 4 -4.63 -13.69 -5.76
N LEU A 5 -4.58 -12.62 -4.96
CA LEU A 5 -3.36 -12.18 -4.28
C LEU A 5 -2.91 -13.18 -3.21
N GLN A 6 -3.84 -13.78 -2.46
CA GLN A 6 -3.50 -14.83 -1.49
C GLN A 6 -2.84 -16.04 -2.17
N ASN A 7 -3.44 -16.54 -3.26
CA ASN A 7 -2.87 -17.66 -4.03
C ASN A 7 -1.47 -17.33 -4.56
N ARG A 8 -1.24 -16.08 -4.97
CA ARG A 8 0.07 -15.60 -5.45
C ARG A 8 1.09 -15.51 -4.32
N LEU A 9 0.70 -15.04 -3.14
CA LEU A 9 1.57 -15.01 -1.96
C LEU A 9 2.02 -16.42 -1.58
N ASP A 10 1.07 -17.37 -1.51
CA ASP A 10 1.34 -18.77 -1.18
C ASP A 10 2.25 -19.43 -2.21
N SER A 11 2.11 -19.04 -3.48
CA SER A 11 2.90 -19.56 -4.61
C SER A 11 4.19 -18.76 -4.86
N SER A 12 4.49 -17.73 -4.06
CA SER A 12 5.63 -16.82 -4.27
C SER A 12 5.69 -16.27 -5.70
N MET A 13 4.54 -15.80 -6.19
CA MET A 13 4.35 -15.15 -7.49
C MET A 13 4.23 -13.64 -7.32
N ALA A 14 4.38 -12.91 -8.43
CA ALA A 14 4.12 -11.47 -8.51
C ALA A 14 2.81 -11.05 -7.81
N PRO A 15 2.82 -9.98 -7.00
CA PRO A 15 3.96 -9.08 -6.74
C PRO A 15 4.89 -9.53 -5.60
N PHE A 16 4.61 -10.68 -4.98
CA PHE A 16 5.30 -11.17 -3.77
C PHE A 16 6.62 -11.86 -4.05
N ASP A 17 6.92 -12.14 -5.31
CA ASP A 17 8.20 -12.70 -5.72
C ASP A 17 9.33 -11.68 -5.67
N GLY A 18 9.06 -10.37 -5.60
CA GLY A 18 10.05 -9.30 -5.72
C GLY A 18 10.36 -8.54 -4.45
N SER A 19 10.35 -7.22 -4.55
CA SER A 19 10.77 -6.33 -3.46
C SER A 19 9.58 -5.58 -2.91
N CYS A 20 9.63 -5.29 -1.62
CA CYS A 20 8.72 -4.37 -0.94
C CYS A 20 9.52 -3.17 -0.44
N VAL A 21 9.02 -1.97 -0.69
CA VAL A 21 9.45 -0.76 0.01
C VAL A 21 8.37 -0.39 1.02
N HIS A 22 8.76 -0.14 2.28
CA HIS A 22 7.84 0.21 3.36
C HIS A 22 8.49 1.19 4.33
N ASN A 23 7.71 1.82 5.20
CA ASN A 23 8.26 2.64 6.29
C ASN A 23 8.86 1.77 7.41
N ASP A 24 9.93 2.26 8.04
CA ASP A 24 10.58 1.61 9.20
C ASP A 24 10.02 2.15 10.53
N ASP A 25 9.73 3.46 10.56
CA ASP A 25 9.05 4.16 11.64
C ASP A 25 7.67 4.66 11.17
N GLU A 26 6.77 4.96 12.11
CA GLU A 26 5.45 5.52 11.83
C GLU A 26 5.55 6.84 11.03
N LEU A 27 4.72 6.95 10.00
CA LEU A 27 4.61 8.16 9.19
C LEU A 27 3.58 9.13 9.77
N THR A 28 3.80 10.42 9.54
CA THR A 28 2.74 11.44 9.64
C THR A 28 1.85 11.42 8.39
N LEU A 29 0.63 11.98 8.47
CA LEU A 29 -0.24 12.18 7.30
C LEU A 29 0.46 12.93 6.16
N ALA A 30 1.25 13.96 6.49
CA ALA A 30 1.96 14.75 5.49
C ALA A 30 3.00 13.91 4.74
N GLN A 31 3.75 13.06 5.46
CA GLN A 31 4.73 12.15 4.86
C GLN A 31 4.05 11.08 4.02
N LEU A 32 3.00 10.43 4.55
CA LEU A 32 2.23 9.43 3.80
C LEU A 32 1.66 10.04 2.51
N ARG A 33 1.08 11.24 2.58
CA ARG A 33 0.53 11.94 1.42
C ARG A 33 1.58 12.22 0.36
N GLU A 34 2.79 12.64 0.76
CA GLU A 34 3.89 12.88 -0.17
C GLU A 34 4.36 11.58 -0.86
N ILE A 35 4.49 10.50 -0.09
CA ILE A 35 4.87 9.18 -0.59
C ILE A 35 3.81 8.65 -1.56
N LEU A 36 2.54 8.66 -1.18
CA LEU A 36 1.41 8.24 -2.02
C LEU A 36 1.31 9.08 -3.29
N THR A 37 1.47 10.40 -3.19
CA THR A 37 1.47 11.28 -4.37
C THR A 37 2.57 10.88 -5.35
N SER A 38 3.77 10.61 -4.83
CA SER A 38 4.91 10.20 -5.63
C SER A 38 4.67 8.83 -6.29
N ALA A 39 4.16 7.85 -5.55
CA ALA A 39 3.85 6.52 -6.07
C ALA A 39 2.75 6.57 -7.13
N ILE A 40 1.65 7.31 -6.88
CA ILE A 40 0.54 7.45 -7.83
C ILE A 40 1.01 8.08 -9.15
N ILE A 41 1.90 9.08 -9.12
CA ILE A 41 2.44 9.68 -10.35
C ILE A 41 3.16 8.62 -11.19
N GLU A 42 4.05 7.84 -10.58
CA GLU A 42 4.81 6.80 -11.28
C GLU A 42 3.90 5.69 -11.82
N LEU A 43 2.97 5.21 -10.99
CA LEU A 43 2.10 4.08 -11.30
C LEU A 43 1.03 4.44 -12.34
N SER A 44 0.38 5.60 -12.19
CA SER A 44 -0.75 5.99 -13.06
C SER A 44 -0.36 6.25 -14.51
N SER A 45 0.92 6.52 -14.79
CA SER A 45 1.43 6.66 -16.15
C SER A 45 1.49 5.35 -16.93
N LYS A 46 1.58 4.21 -16.22
CA LYS A 46 1.82 2.87 -16.79
C LYS A 46 0.60 1.95 -16.68
N TYR A 47 -0.23 2.13 -15.65
CA TYR A 47 -1.32 1.22 -15.31
C TYR A 47 -2.67 1.95 -15.34
N PRO A 48 -3.38 2.00 -16.47
CA PRO A 48 -4.62 2.78 -16.59
C PRO A 48 -5.81 2.18 -15.81
N ALA A 49 -5.78 0.86 -15.56
CA ALA A 49 -6.81 0.15 -14.82
C ALA A 49 -6.24 -0.38 -13.49
N ILE A 50 -6.97 -0.12 -12.42
CA ILE A 50 -6.61 -0.52 -11.07
C ILE A 50 -7.84 -0.99 -10.30
N GLU A 51 -7.58 -1.83 -9.31
CA GLU A 51 -8.56 -2.35 -8.38
C GLU A 51 -8.18 -1.93 -6.96
N LEU A 52 -9.20 -1.78 -6.12
CA LEU A 52 -9.07 -1.41 -4.71
C LEU A 52 -9.84 -2.38 -3.83
N PHE A 53 -9.28 -2.68 -2.67
CA PHE A 53 -9.92 -3.44 -1.60
C PHE A 53 -9.40 -3.01 -0.24
N HIS A 54 -10.12 -3.42 0.81
CA HIS A 54 -9.71 -3.25 2.21
C HIS A 54 -8.99 -4.54 2.62
N ASP A 55 -7.72 -4.43 2.95
CA ASP A 55 -6.82 -5.55 3.21
C ASP A 55 -6.77 -5.89 4.71
N TRP A 56 -7.47 -6.95 5.06
CA TRP A 56 -7.54 -7.51 6.42
C TRP A 56 -6.37 -8.47 6.73
N HIS A 57 -5.32 -8.52 5.89
CA HIS A 57 -4.21 -9.47 6.04
C HIS A 57 -3.50 -9.40 7.40
N GLU A 58 -3.34 -8.20 7.93
CA GLU A 58 -2.62 -7.96 9.19
C GLU A 58 -3.56 -7.96 10.41
N HIS A 59 -4.87 -7.86 10.18
CA HIS A 59 -5.89 -7.92 11.22
C HIS A 59 -6.25 -9.39 11.58
N ASP A 60 -7.04 -10.08 10.74
CA ASP A 60 -7.49 -11.46 10.98
C ASP A 60 -7.31 -12.38 9.76
N GLY A 61 -6.69 -11.87 8.69
CA GLY A 61 -6.48 -12.59 7.45
C GLY A 61 -7.73 -12.74 6.58
N PHE A 62 -8.82 -11.99 6.84
CA PHE A 62 -10.03 -12.11 6.05
C PHE A 62 -9.80 -11.80 4.56
N ILE A 63 -10.36 -12.66 3.71
CA ILE A 63 -10.23 -12.55 2.26
C ILE A 63 -11.46 -11.87 1.69
N VAL A 64 -11.24 -10.79 0.93
CA VAL A 64 -12.30 -9.95 0.35
C VAL A 64 -12.16 -9.82 -1.16
N ASP A 65 -13.26 -9.54 -1.84
CA ASP A 65 -13.25 -9.19 -3.26
C ASP A 65 -12.80 -7.74 -3.46
N SER A 66 -12.04 -7.52 -4.53
CA SER A 66 -11.68 -6.19 -5.00
C SER A 66 -12.76 -5.56 -5.88
N LYS A 67 -12.69 -4.23 -6.01
CA LYS A 67 -13.56 -3.44 -6.87
C LYS A 67 -12.74 -2.59 -7.83
N PRO A 68 -13.15 -2.45 -9.10
CA PRO A 68 -12.54 -1.48 -10.00
C PRO A 68 -12.58 -0.08 -9.40
N THR A 69 -11.49 0.68 -9.54
CA THR A 69 -11.40 2.08 -9.12
C THR A 69 -10.69 2.92 -10.18
N SER A 70 -10.51 4.21 -9.92
CA SER A 70 -9.77 5.11 -10.80
C SER A 70 -8.68 5.89 -10.06
N TRP A 71 -7.66 6.33 -10.79
CA TRP A 71 -6.63 7.19 -10.23
C TRP A 71 -7.16 8.53 -9.73
N ASP A 72 -8.26 9.03 -10.30
CA ASP A 72 -8.86 10.28 -9.85
C ASP A 72 -9.48 10.12 -8.46
N VAL A 73 -10.09 8.96 -8.17
CA VAL A 73 -10.58 8.64 -6.81
C VAL A 73 -9.42 8.65 -5.81
N LEU A 74 -8.30 7.99 -6.15
CA LEU A 74 -7.12 7.97 -5.27
C LEU A 74 -6.50 9.35 -5.09
N ARG A 75 -6.36 10.14 -6.16
CA ARG A 75 -5.84 11.52 -6.08
C ARG A 75 -6.72 12.41 -5.22
N SER A 76 -8.04 12.26 -5.31
CA SER A 76 -8.99 12.97 -4.45
C SER A 76 -8.87 12.56 -2.99
N ALA A 77 -8.71 11.25 -2.70
CA ALA A 77 -8.49 10.77 -1.34
C ALA A 77 -7.24 11.40 -0.74
N ILE A 78 -6.12 11.44 -1.47
CA ILE A 78 -4.85 11.94 -0.94
C ILE A 78 -4.62 13.45 -1.15
N GLN A 79 -5.65 14.22 -1.52
CA GLN A 79 -5.45 15.63 -1.91
C GLN A 79 -4.99 16.50 -0.74
N THR A 80 -5.52 16.24 0.45
CA THR A 80 -5.23 16.97 1.69
C THR A 80 -5.08 15.98 2.84
N ASP A 81 -4.46 16.39 3.93
CA ASP A 81 -4.34 15.55 5.13
C ASP A 81 -5.73 15.15 5.65
N ARG A 82 -6.73 16.05 5.54
CA ARG A 82 -8.11 15.75 5.93
C ARG A 82 -8.76 14.68 5.06
N THR A 83 -8.64 14.79 3.74
CA THR A 83 -9.23 13.80 2.83
C THR A 83 -8.53 12.46 2.92
N LEU A 84 -7.23 12.45 3.21
CA LEU A 84 -6.47 11.22 3.45
C LEU A 84 -6.94 10.55 4.74
N PHE A 85 -7.06 11.33 5.81
CA PHE A 85 -7.62 10.85 7.07
C PHE A 85 -9.06 10.32 6.91
N ASP A 86 -9.92 10.99 6.15
CA ASP A 86 -11.30 10.57 5.89
C ASP A 86 -11.39 9.35 4.96
N SER A 87 -10.29 8.94 4.31
CA SER A 87 -10.26 7.78 3.42
C SER A 87 -10.04 6.46 4.14
N ARG A 88 -9.60 6.49 5.41
CA ARG A 88 -9.22 5.33 6.22
C ARG A 88 -10.34 4.29 6.37
N ASP A 89 -9.94 3.09 6.77
CA ASP A 89 -10.89 2.15 7.38
C ASP A 89 -11.13 2.54 8.84
N ASP A 90 -12.31 2.24 9.37
CA ASP A 90 -12.67 2.52 10.76
C ASP A 90 -12.14 1.44 11.72
N ASP A 91 -11.59 0.34 11.17
CA ASP A 91 -11.02 -0.77 11.95
C ASP A 91 -9.48 -0.76 11.95
N PHE A 92 -8.91 -1.30 13.02
CA PHE A 92 -7.46 -1.38 13.24
C PHE A 92 -6.82 -2.40 12.29
N ASP A 93 -5.58 -2.17 11.86
CA ASP A 93 -4.83 -3.05 10.96
C ASP A 93 -5.51 -3.40 9.62
N VAL A 94 -6.54 -2.64 9.21
CA VAL A 94 -7.16 -2.79 7.89
C VAL A 94 -6.57 -1.77 6.92
N ARG A 95 -5.75 -2.26 5.98
CA ARG A 95 -5.03 -1.40 5.03
C ARG A 95 -5.83 -1.15 3.77
N ILE A 96 -5.79 0.06 3.22
CA ILE A 96 -6.32 0.31 1.88
C ILE A 96 -5.31 -0.21 0.86
N ALA A 97 -5.74 -1.15 0.02
CA ALA A 97 -4.90 -1.82 -0.95
C ALA A 97 -5.31 -1.49 -2.39
N VAL A 98 -4.32 -1.23 -3.24
CA VAL A 98 -4.48 -0.92 -4.66
C VAL A 98 -3.52 -1.78 -5.47
N PHE A 99 -4.00 -2.35 -6.57
CA PHE A 99 -3.17 -3.16 -7.47
C PHE A 99 -3.70 -3.09 -8.92
N PRO A 100 -2.89 -3.42 -9.94
CA PRO A 100 -3.33 -3.46 -11.33
C PRO A 100 -3.86 -4.85 -11.67
N THR A 101 -4.62 -4.98 -12.76
CA THR A 101 -5.08 -6.29 -13.25
C THR A 101 -3.93 -7.27 -13.55
N SER A 102 -2.73 -6.78 -13.90
CA SER A 102 -1.56 -7.64 -14.12
C SER A 102 -0.97 -8.23 -12.84
N CYS A 103 -1.32 -7.68 -11.66
CA CYS A 103 -0.72 -8.01 -10.37
C CYS A 103 0.80 -7.81 -10.31
N ASP A 104 1.37 -6.90 -11.11
CA ASP A 104 2.80 -6.62 -11.10
C ASP A 104 3.24 -5.83 -9.85
N TRP A 105 2.30 -5.20 -9.15
CA TRP A 105 2.55 -4.46 -7.92
C TRP A 105 1.33 -4.48 -7.01
N LEU A 106 1.55 -4.18 -5.74
CA LEU A 106 0.53 -3.99 -4.72
C LEU A 106 0.98 -2.83 -3.83
N LEU A 107 0.18 -1.78 -3.78
CA LEU A 107 0.36 -0.64 -2.89
C LEU A 107 -0.63 -0.77 -1.74
N ARG A 108 -0.16 -0.60 -0.51
CA ARG A 108 -0.99 -0.59 0.69
C ARG A 108 -0.65 0.63 1.54
N TYR A 109 -1.65 1.16 2.23
CA TYR A 109 -1.44 2.16 3.27
C TYR A 109 -2.49 2.04 4.36
N ASN A 110 -2.12 2.49 5.56
CA ASN A 110 -3.03 2.65 6.67
C ASN A 110 -2.93 4.06 7.25
N VAL A 111 -4.02 4.53 7.83
CA VAL A 111 -4.05 5.72 8.69
C VAL A 111 -4.66 5.25 10.01
N ASP A 112 -3.80 4.96 10.96
CA ASP A 112 -4.17 4.43 12.26
C ASP A 112 -4.41 5.55 13.27
N GLN A 113 -5.40 5.35 14.13
CA GLN A 113 -5.86 6.35 15.07
C GLN A 113 -6.01 5.76 16.47
N ASP A 114 -5.05 6.08 17.34
CA ASP A 114 -5.11 5.76 18.77
C ASP A 114 -6.22 6.51 19.52
N ASP A 115 -6.62 7.71 19.06
CA ASP A 115 -7.66 8.56 19.68
C ASP A 115 -8.52 9.23 18.60
N GLU A 116 -9.80 8.86 18.52
CA GLU A 116 -10.81 9.32 17.54
C GLU A 116 -10.96 10.85 17.45
N SER A 117 -10.48 11.61 18.45
CA SER A 117 -10.77 13.04 18.58
C SER A 117 -9.78 14.01 17.91
N ASP A 118 -8.56 13.57 17.54
CA ASP A 118 -7.55 14.44 16.91
C ASP A 118 -6.80 13.75 15.77
N TYR A 119 -6.98 14.23 14.53
CA TYR A 119 -6.25 13.70 13.38
C TYR A 119 -4.77 14.12 13.35
N ASN A 120 -4.33 15.02 14.25
CA ASN A 120 -2.92 15.42 14.35
C ASN A 120 -2.05 14.39 15.09
N THR A 121 -2.64 13.39 15.73
CA THR A 121 -1.93 12.33 16.46
C THR A 121 -1.97 10.98 15.76
N VAL A 122 -2.46 10.92 14.52
CA VAL A 122 -2.53 9.67 13.75
C VAL A 122 -1.15 9.24 13.30
N THR A 123 -0.97 7.93 13.25
CA THR A 123 0.18 7.26 12.70
C THR A 123 -0.22 6.65 11.38
N CYS A 124 0.74 6.48 10.47
CA CYS A 124 0.46 6.06 9.11
C CYS A 124 1.48 5.02 8.69
N ASP A 125 1.02 4.06 7.91
CA ASP A 125 1.84 3.02 7.30
C ASP A 125 1.69 3.01 5.80
N PHE A 126 2.74 2.53 5.14
CA PHE A 126 2.82 2.41 3.71
C PHE A 126 3.67 1.20 3.33
N ASP A 127 3.21 0.44 2.34
CA ASP A 127 4.08 -0.44 1.59
C ASP A 127 3.74 -0.49 0.10
N LEU A 128 4.78 -0.75 -0.70
CA LEU A 128 4.65 -1.00 -2.13
C LEU A 128 5.50 -2.21 -2.49
N SER A 129 4.82 -3.31 -2.81
CA SER A 129 5.42 -4.52 -3.35
C SER A 129 5.38 -4.52 -4.87
N VAL A 130 6.46 -4.98 -5.49
CA VAL A 130 6.62 -5.03 -6.95
C VAL A 130 7.24 -6.36 -7.37
N ALA A 131 6.77 -6.88 -8.50
CA ALA A 131 7.23 -8.12 -9.10
C ALA A 131 8.70 -8.04 -9.55
N LYS A 132 9.41 -9.17 -9.50
CA LYS A 132 10.79 -9.24 -10.06
C LYS A 132 10.80 -8.99 -11.57
N HIS A 133 11.89 -8.39 -12.04
CA HIS A 133 12.21 -8.27 -13.48
C HIS A 133 11.17 -7.51 -14.33
N THR A 134 10.39 -6.63 -13.71
CA THR A 134 9.44 -5.76 -14.38
C THR A 134 9.96 -4.32 -14.41
N GLU A 135 9.48 -3.49 -15.34
CA GLU A 135 9.81 -2.05 -15.34
C GLU A 135 9.36 -1.32 -14.08
N ILE A 136 8.44 -1.90 -13.30
CA ILE A 136 7.97 -1.35 -12.04
C ILE A 136 8.97 -1.54 -10.89
N SER A 137 9.94 -2.45 -11.01
CA SER A 137 10.98 -2.63 -9.98
C SER A 137 11.78 -1.34 -9.72
N ASN A 138 11.93 -0.49 -10.74
CA ASN A 138 12.62 0.79 -10.62
C ASN A 138 11.88 1.79 -9.72
N VAL A 139 10.56 1.62 -9.52
CA VAL A 139 9.76 2.50 -8.65
C VAL A 139 10.11 2.28 -7.18
N VAL A 140 10.48 1.06 -6.77
CA VAL A 140 11.00 0.78 -5.42
C VAL A 140 12.29 1.54 -5.17
N ASP A 141 13.25 1.46 -6.09
CA ASP A 141 14.53 2.16 -5.96
C ASP A 141 14.36 3.68 -5.98
N PHE A 142 13.47 4.19 -6.83
CA PHE A 142 13.12 5.61 -6.86
C PHE A 142 12.51 6.09 -5.55
N SER A 143 11.48 5.40 -5.04
CA SER A 143 10.82 5.74 -3.78
C SER A 143 11.80 5.72 -2.61
N ARG A 144 12.62 4.66 -2.49
CA ARG A 144 13.65 4.57 -1.46
C ARG A 144 14.68 5.68 -1.58
N SER A 145 15.11 6.04 -2.80
CA SER A 145 16.08 7.13 -2.98
C SER A 145 15.48 8.50 -2.63
N LYS A 146 14.21 8.73 -2.93
CA LYS A 146 13.52 10.00 -2.65
C LYS A 146 13.20 10.18 -1.17
N PHE A 147 12.86 9.08 -0.48
CA PHE A 147 12.45 9.05 0.91
C PHE A 147 13.41 8.22 1.77
N SER A 148 14.72 8.37 1.55
CA SER A 148 15.76 7.50 2.13
C SER A 148 15.89 7.50 3.65
N GLY A 149 15.29 8.49 4.33
CA GLY A 149 15.18 8.52 5.79
C GLY A 149 13.86 8.01 6.35
N LEU A 150 12.93 7.58 5.48
CA LEU A 150 11.59 7.12 5.86
C LEU A 150 11.31 5.70 5.36
N LEU A 151 11.85 5.33 4.20
CA LEU A 151 11.54 4.07 3.53
C LEU A 151 12.75 3.13 3.51
N VAL A 152 12.48 1.87 3.86
CA VAL A 152 13.41 0.74 3.77
C VAL A 152 12.89 -0.29 2.76
N GLN A 153 13.75 -1.23 2.36
CA GLN A 153 13.42 -2.24 1.37
C GLN A 153 13.74 -3.63 1.90
N GLN A 154 12.83 -4.57 1.64
CA GLN A 154 13.05 -6.00 1.88
C GLN A 154 12.38 -6.88 0.81
N GLU A 155 12.50 -8.20 0.96
CA GLU A 155 11.80 -9.14 0.09
C GLU A 155 10.29 -9.10 0.37
N SER A 156 9.49 -9.01 -0.68
CA SER A 156 8.03 -8.85 -0.55
C SER A 156 7.36 -10.06 0.11
N GLY A 157 7.69 -11.28 -0.30
CA GLY A 157 7.14 -12.49 0.31
C GLY A 157 7.41 -12.58 1.82
N SER A 158 8.63 -12.25 2.25
CA SER A 158 8.97 -12.19 3.68
C SER A 158 8.19 -11.10 4.43
N TRP A 159 8.02 -9.90 3.83
CA TRP A 159 7.22 -8.81 4.43
C TRP A 159 5.79 -9.22 4.73
N PHE A 160 5.11 -9.85 3.76
CA PHE A 160 3.71 -10.24 3.96
C PHE A 160 3.58 -11.40 4.95
N LYS A 161 4.56 -12.31 4.99
CA LYS A 161 4.54 -13.42 5.97
C LYS A 161 4.82 -12.96 7.40
N SER A 162 5.62 -11.90 7.58
CA SER A 162 5.90 -11.36 8.91
C SER A 162 4.77 -10.52 9.48
N ASN A 163 3.96 -9.90 8.62
CA ASN A 163 2.84 -9.03 9.01
C ASN A 163 1.48 -9.72 8.81
N TYR A 164 1.38 -11.00 9.18
CA TYR A 164 0.10 -11.72 9.17
C TYR A 164 -0.51 -11.73 10.57
N GLY A 165 -1.78 -11.32 10.69
CA GLY A 165 -2.48 -11.20 11.98
C GLY A 165 -3.17 -12.47 12.48
N GLY A 166 -3.30 -13.49 11.62
CA GLY A 166 -4.05 -14.72 11.91
C GLY A 166 -3.27 -15.82 12.65
#